data_AF-A0A4Q8QNT5-F1
#
_entry.id   AF-A0A4Q8QNT5-F1
#
_cell.length_a   1.000
_cell.length_b   1.000
_cell.length_c   1.000
_cell.angle_alpha   90.00
_cell.angle_beta   90.00
_cell.angle_gamma   90.00
#
_symmetry.space_group_name_H-M   'P 1'
#
loop_
_entity.id
_entity.type
_entity.pdbx_description
1 polymer ?
#
loop_
_entity_poly.entity_id
_entity_poly.type
_entity_poly.pdbx_seq_one_letter_code
_entity_poly.pdbx_strand_id
1 'polypeptide(L)'
;VARGADGHGLAALRCSSCHGNANFEPGRIPGHPEWHLAPREMGWEGKSLAEICAQIKDPARNGGRKVEELIHHIGEDTLVGWAWQPGFGRSPAPGTQKQAGALVEAWAKSGAACPAR
;
A
#
# COMPACT_ATOMS: atom_id res chain seq x y z
N VAL A 1 -10.57 -3.26 15.28
CA VAL A 1 -9.18 -3.77 15.20
C VAL A 1 -8.25 -2.57 15.22
N ALA A 2 -7.16 -2.61 15.99
CA ALA A 2 -6.18 -1.52 16.07
C ALA A 2 -4.85 -1.93 15.41
N ARG A 3 -4.10 -0.97 14.88
CA ARG A 3 -2.87 -1.19 14.08
C ARG A 3 -1.72 -1.83 14.86
N GLY A 4 -1.57 -1.51 16.14
CA GLY A 4 -0.33 -1.78 16.88
C GLY A 4 0.82 -0.84 16.49
N ALA A 5 1.90 -0.85 17.26
CA ALA A 5 3.07 0.01 17.01
C ALA A 5 3.88 -0.44 15.79
N ASP A 6 3.81 -1.73 15.45
CA ASP A 6 4.56 -2.36 14.36
C ASP A 6 3.70 -2.69 13.13
N GLY A 7 2.43 -2.26 13.11
CA GLY A 7 1.53 -2.54 11.98
C GLY A 7 0.87 -3.92 11.99
N HIS A 8 1.14 -4.77 12.98
CA HIS A 8 0.70 -6.16 13.02
C HIS A 8 -0.33 -6.46 14.13
N GLY A 9 -1.02 -5.43 14.63
CA GLY A 9 -2.04 -5.56 15.67
C GLY A 9 -1.51 -5.33 17.08
N LEU A 10 -2.41 -5.29 18.07
CA LEU A 10 -2.03 -5.14 19.48
C LEU A 10 -1.36 -6.41 20.00
N ALA A 11 -0.54 -6.31 21.05
CA ALA A 11 0.10 -7.48 21.67
C ALA A 11 -0.91 -8.58 22.04
N ALA A 12 -2.09 -8.20 22.54
CA ALA A 12 -3.16 -9.13 22.90
C ALA A 12 -4.00 -9.63 21.71
N LEU A 13 -3.86 -9.02 20.51
CA LEU A 13 -4.63 -9.38 19.31
C LEU A 13 -3.81 -9.09 18.05
N ARG A 14 -2.95 -10.04 17.69
CA ARG A 14 -2.07 -9.97 16.53
C ARG A 14 -2.82 -10.33 15.26
N CYS A 15 -2.50 -9.65 14.16
CA CYS A 15 -3.10 -9.92 12.85
C CYS A 15 -2.90 -11.37 12.43
N SER A 16 -1.72 -11.95 12.70
CA SER A 16 -1.37 -13.33 12.35
C SER A 16 -2.19 -14.40 13.08
N SER A 17 -2.94 -14.04 14.12
CA SER A 17 -3.88 -14.97 14.78
C SER A 17 -5.06 -15.34 13.88
N CYS A 18 -5.35 -14.53 12.86
CA CYS A 18 -6.40 -14.81 11.87
C CYS A 18 -5.87 -14.82 10.44
N HIS A 19 -5.04 -13.83 10.08
CA HIS A 19 -4.52 -13.66 8.73
C HIS A 19 -3.36 -14.62 8.46
N GLY A 20 -3.51 -15.46 7.44
CA GLY A 20 -2.48 -16.39 6.98
C GLY A 20 -1.73 -15.89 5.75
N ASN A 21 -0.98 -16.79 5.11
CA ASN A 21 -0.13 -16.49 3.95
C ASN A 21 -0.90 -16.14 2.66
N ALA A 22 -2.21 -16.38 2.62
CA ALA A 22 -3.06 -16.09 1.48
C ALA A 22 -4.50 -15.85 1.94
N ASN A 23 -5.34 -15.31 1.06
CA ASN A 23 -6.76 -15.18 1.30
C ASN A 23 -7.36 -16.56 1.64
N PHE A 24 -8.11 -16.62 2.74
CA PHE A 24 -8.83 -17.79 3.19
C PHE A 24 -10.34 -17.60 3.00
N GLU A 25 -10.84 -18.03 1.86
CA GLU A 25 -12.22 -17.81 1.42
C GLU A 25 -13.29 -18.38 2.38
N PRO A 26 -13.17 -19.61 2.95
CA PRO A 26 -14.18 -20.13 3.88
C PRO A 26 -14.40 -19.23 5.10
N GLY A 27 -13.33 -18.60 5.60
CA GLY A 27 -13.40 -17.63 6.69
C GLY A 27 -13.51 -16.17 6.23
N ARG A 28 -13.48 -15.90 4.92
CA ARG A 28 -13.39 -14.56 4.29
C ARG A 28 -12.24 -13.70 4.84
N ILE A 29 -11.21 -14.36 5.35
CA ILE A 29 -10.07 -13.72 5.99
C ILE A 29 -9.05 -13.36 4.91
N PRO A 30 -8.65 -12.10 4.76
CA PRO A 30 -7.62 -11.74 3.81
C PRO A 30 -6.26 -12.24 4.31
N GLY A 31 -5.29 -12.43 3.42
CA GLY A 31 -3.97 -12.89 3.84
C GLY A 31 -2.89 -12.68 2.80
N HIS A 32 -1.66 -12.58 3.29
CA HIS A 32 -0.42 -12.41 2.56
C HIS A 32 0.74 -12.82 3.51
N PRO A 33 1.88 -13.37 3.04
CA PRO A 33 2.97 -13.73 3.94
C PRO A 33 3.49 -12.55 4.77
N GLU A 34 3.55 -11.38 4.13
CA GLU A 34 3.92 -10.10 4.77
C GLU A 34 2.71 -9.32 5.30
N TRP A 35 1.64 -9.95 5.78
CA TRP A 35 0.41 -9.22 6.16
C TRP A 35 0.65 -8.23 7.33
N HIS A 36 0.62 -6.94 7.00
CA HIS A 36 0.69 -5.83 7.96
C HIS A 36 0.04 -4.58 7.38
N LEU A 37 -0.27 -3.62 8.25
CA LEU A 37 -0.70 -2.30 7.83
C LEU A 37 0.51 -1.40 7.59
N ALA A 38 0.46 -0.61 6.51
CA ALA A 38 1.45 0.44 6.24
C ALA A 38 1.61 1.42 7.42
N PRO A 39 2.73 2.15 7.55
CA PRO A 39 2.86 3.26 8.50
C PRO A 39 1.70 4.27 8.41
N ARG A 40 1.33 4.91 9.53
CA ARG A 40 0.20 5.86 9.56
C ARG A 40 0.47 7.08 8.67
N GLU A 41 1.73 7.43 8.55
CA GLU A 41 2.29 8.52 7.74
C GLU A 41 2.07 8.30 6.25
N MET A 42 1.71 7.09 5.80
CA MET A 42 1.34 6.75 4.43
C MET A 42 -0.17 6.82 4.15
N GLY A 43 -1.01 7.20 5.14
CA GLY A 43 -2.45 7.35 4.92
C GLY A 43 -2.79 8.51 3.98
N TRP A 44 -3.65 8.27 2.99
CA TRP A 44 -4.07 9.25 1.98
C TRP A 44 -5.53 9.71 2.08
N GLU A 45 -6.34 9.02 2.89
CA GLU A 45 -7.76 9.37 3.03
C GLU A 45 -7.93 10.82 3.52
N GLY A 46 -8.79 11.57 2.82
CA GLY A 46 -9.06 12.98 3.11
C GLY A 46 -8.00 13.97 2.60
N LYS A 47 -6.92 13.52 1.95
CA LYS A 47 -5.88 14.40 1.40
C LYS A 47 -6.17 14.82 -0.04
N SER A 48 -5.71 16.01 -0.41
CA SER A 48 -5.69 16.50 -1.79
C SER A 48 -4.59 15.78 -2.61
N LEU A 49 -4.65 15.90 -3.95
CA LEU A 49 -3.63 15.31 -4.81
C LEU A 49 -2.26 15.96 -4.60
N ALA A 50 -2.22 17.28 -4.36
CA ALA A 50 -0.98 17.99 -4.01
C ALA A 50 -0.39 17.46 -2.69
N GLU A 51 -1.23 17.22 -1.68
CA GLU A 51 -0.79 16.68 -0.39
C GLU A 51 -0.27 15.24 -0.50
N ILE A 52 -0.97 14.39 -1.27
CA ILE A 52 -0.53 13.02 -1.54
C ILE A 52 0.82 13.03 -2.27
N CYS A 53 0.97 13.89 -3.29
CA CYS A 53 2.22 14.00 -4.03
C CYS A 53 3.38 14.48 -3.14
N ALA A 54 3.16 15.50 -2.31
CA ALA A 54 4.18 15.95 -1.37
C ALA A 54 4.55 14.86 -0.35
N GLN A 55 3.57 14.04 0.07
CA GLN A 55 3.78 12.95 1.02
C GLN A 55 4.52 11.75 0.41
N ILE A 56 4.13 11.32 -0.79
CA ILE A 56 4.74 10.15 -1.43
C ILE A 56 6.21 10.39 -1.81
N LYS A 57 6.59 11.66 -2.04
CA LYS A 57 7.97 12.07 -2.33
C LYS A 57 8.85 12.26 -1.09
N ASP A 58 8.26 12.28 0.10
CA ASP A 58 8.97 12.57 1.34
C ASP A 58 9.45 11.29 2.02
N PRO A 59 10.77 11.03 2.09
CA PRO A 59 11.34 9.83 2.73
C PRO A 59 10.88 9.62 4.17
N ALA A 60 10.59 10.71 4.91
CA ALA A 60 10.11 10.63 6.28
C ALA A 60 8.67 10.09 6.39
N ARG A 61 7.91 10.08 5.29
CA ARG A 61 6.49 9.71 5.26
C ARG A 61 6.15 8.57 4.28
N ASN A 62 7.09 8.15 3.44
CA ASN A 62 6.92 7.05 2.48
C ASN A 62 7.78 5.80 2.84
N GLY A 63 8.22 5.71 4.09
CA GLY A 63 9.00 4.58 4.58
C GLY A 63 10.43 4.56 4.04
N GLY A 64 11.05 5.74 3.91
CA GLY A 64 12.46 5.91 3.56
C GLY A 64 12.78 5.78 2.08
N ARG A 65 11.77 5.73 1.20
CA ARG A 65 11.94 5.48 -0.23
C ARG A 65 12.30 6.74 -1.00
N LYS A 66 13.18 6.61 -1.98
CA LYS A 66 13.38 7.58 -3.06
C LYS A 66 12.27 7.41 -4.10
N VAL A 67 12.09 8.43 -4.94
CA VAL A 67 11.06 8.42 -6.00
C VAL A 67 11.23 7.24 -6.94
N GLU A 68 12.46 6.88 -7.28
CA GLU A 68 12.78 5.78 -8.18
C GLU A 68 12.41 4.41 -7.57
N GLU A 69 12.55 4.27 -6.25
CA GLU A 69 12.21 3.05 -5.52
C GLU A 69 10.69 2.84 -5.43
N LEU A 70 9.90 3.92 -5.59
CA LEU A 70 8.43 3.81 -5.66
C LEU A 70 7.97 3.03 -6.89
N ILE A 71 8.76 2.98 -7.96
CA ILE A 71 8.42 2.23 -9.18
C ILE A 71 8.30 0.74 -8.84
N HIS A 72 9.32 0.20 -8.17
CA HIS A 72 9.32 -1.19 -7.71
C HIS A 72 8.27 -1.40 -6.60
N HIS A 73 8.22 -0.51 -5.61
CA HIS A 73 7.27 -0.67 -4.50
C HIS A 73 5.80 -0.67 -4.96
N ILE A 74 5.42 0.17 -5.91
CA ILE A 74 4.02 0.20 -6.40
C ILE A 74 3.80 -0.87 -7.46
N GLY A 75 4.77 -1.09 -8.34
CA GLY A 75 4.65 -1.97 -9.50
C GLY A 75 4.86 -3.46 -9.22
N GLU A 76 5.58 -3.82 -8.15
CA GLU A 76 6.09 -5.20 -7.96
C GLU A 76 5.95 -5.74 -6.53
N ASP A 77 5.85 -4.89 -5.50
CA ASP A 77 5.63 -5.34 -4.11
C ASP A 77 4.35 -6.17 -4.03
N THR A 78 4.46 -7.40 -3.55
CA THR A 78 3.35 -8.36 -3.56
C THR A 78 2.26 -8.02 -2.56
N LEU A 79 2.61 -7.34 -1.46
CA LEU A 79 1.61 -6.86 -0.51
C LEU A 79 0.83 -5.67 -1.08
N VAL A 80 1.48 -4.79 -1.84
CA VAL A 80 0.79 -3.75 -2.63
C VAL A 80 -0.06 -4.41 -3.72
N GLY A 81 0.49 -5.41 -4.40
CA GLY A 81 -0.18 -6.20 -5.45
C GLY A 81 -1.44 -6.92 -4.99
N TRP A 82 -1.55 -7.21 -3.68
CA TRP A 82 -2.75 -7.77 -3.06
C TRP A 82 -4.01 -6.93 -3.35
N ALA A 83 -3.87 -5.60 -3.56
CA ALA A 83 -4.99 -4.71 -3.87
C ALA A 83 -5.76 -5.11 -5.16
N TRP A 84 -5.13 -5.83 -6.08
CA TRP A 84 -5.79 -6.33 -7.30
C TRP A 84 -6.37 -7.75 -7.15
N GLN A 85 -6.07 -8.44 -6.05
CA GLN A 85 -6.64 -9.76 -5.71
C GLN A 85 -7.04 -9.82 -4.22
N PRO A 86 -7.99 -8.97 -3.77
CA PRO A 86 -8.22 -8.72 -2.35
C PRO A 86 -9.05 -9.81 -1.63
N GLY A 87 -9.36 -10.93 -2.28
CA GLY A 87 -10.22 -11.98 -1.73
C GLY A 87 -11.69 -11.58 -1.59
N PHE A 88 -12.48 -12.41 -0.92
CA PHE A 88 -13.94 -12.32 -0.89
C PHE A 88 -14.52 -10.93 -0.61
N GLY A 89 -15.47 -10.50 -1.45
CA GLY A 89 -16.36 -9.36 -1.20
C GLY A 89 -15.69 -7.98 -1.26
N ARG A 90 -14.41 -7.91 -1.65
CA ARG A 90 -13.65 -6.66 -1.79
C ARG A 90 -13.49 -6.32 -3.26
N SER A 91 -13.69 -5.05 -3.60
CA SER A 91 -13.46 -4.56 -4.97
C SER A 91 -11.96 -4.49 -5.25
N PRO A 92 -11.47 -5.11 -6.34
CA PRO A 92 -10.09 -4.91 -6.78
C PRO A 92 -9.81 -3.44 -7.10
N ALA A 93 -8.55 -3.03 -6.93
CA ALA A 93 -8.06 -1.76 -7.45
C ALA A 93 -8.30 -1.68 -8.98
N PRO A 94 -8.54 -0.47 -9.53
CA PRO A 94 -8.74 -0.30 -10.96
C PRO A 94 -7.46 -0.67 -11.75
N GLY A 95 -7.65 -1.14 -12.98
CA GLY A 95 -6.55 -1.52 -13.87
C GLY A 95 -5.75 -2.73 -13.37
N THR A 96 -4.42 -2.66 -13.48
CA THR A 96 -3.48 -3.70 -13.04
C THR A 96 -2.30 -3.08 -12.30
N GLN A 97 -1.63 -3.86 -11.45
CA GLN A 97 -0.41 -3.40 -10.76
C GLN A 97 0.69 -2.99 -11.76
N LYS A 98 0.82 -3.73 -12.87
CA LYS A 98 1.77 -3.39 -13.94
C LYS A 98 1.48 -2.01 -14.54
N GLN A 99 0.22 -1.67 -14.77
CA GLN A 99 -0.16 -0.33 -15.23
C GLN A 99 0.14 0.73 -14.17
N ALA A 100 -0.12 0.46 -12.89
CA ALA A 100 0.25 1.36 -11.80
C ALA A 100 1.77 1.62 -11.75
N GLY A 101 2.59 0.59 -11.87
CA GLY A 101 4.05 0.71 -11.97
C GLY A 101 4.49 1.55 -13.16
N ALA A 102 3.91 1.32 -14.35
CA ALA A 102 4.21 2.11 -15.55
C ALA A 102 3.82 3.60 -15.40
N LEU A 103 2.72 3.90 -14.71
CA LEU A 103 2.30 5.27 -14.43
C LEU A 103 3.27 5.97 -13.46
N VAL A 104 3.70 5.27 -12.40
CA VAL A 104 4.68 5.79 -11.44
C VAL A 104 6.03 6.01 -12.11
N GLU A 105 6.45 5.10 -12.98
CA GLU A 105 7.68 5.25 -13.76
C GLU A 105 7.63 6.48 -14.67
N ALA A 106 6.53 6.70 -15.40
CA ALA A 106 6.35 7.89 -16.24
C ALA A 106 6.35 9.19 -15.42
N TRP A 107 5.70 9.19 -14.26
CA TRP A 107 5.71 10.31 -13.33
C TRP A 107 7.11 10.59 -12.77
N ALA A 108 7.85 9.56 -12.35
CA ALA A 108 9.24 9.70 -11.89
C ALA A 108 10.15 10.28 -12.99
N LYS A 109 10.08 9.74 -14.21
CA LYS A 109 10.88 10.20 -15.37
C LYS A 109 10.59 11.63 -15.80
N SER A 110 9.38 12.15 -15.52
CA SER A 110 9.01 13.55 -15.77
C SER A 110 9.38 14.50 -14.62
N GLY A 111 10.16 14.04 -13.64
CA GLY A 111 10.63 14.83 -12.50
C GLY A 111 9.72 14.76 -11.27
N ALA A 112 8.77 13.81 -11.25
CA ALA A 112 7.83 13.61 -10.16
C ALA A 112 7.12 14.92 -9.75
N ALA A 113 6.65 15.68 -10.75
CA ALA A 113 5.99 16.95 -10.51
C ALA A 113 4.69 16.75 -9.73
N CYS A 114 4.41 17.67 -8.80
CA CYS A 114 3.15 17.67 -8.06
C CYS A 114 2.12 18.57 -8.74
N PRO A 115 0.84 18.15 -8.78
CA PRO A 115 -0.23 19.02 -9.24
C PRO A 115 -0.37 20.22 -8.29
N ALA A 116 -0.89 21.33 -8.81
CA ALA A 116 -1.03 22.57 -8.04
C ALA A 116 -2.16 22.51 -6.97
N ARG A 117 -3.05 21.51 -7.05
CA ARG A 117 -4.17 21.29 -6.13
C ARG A 117 -4.35 19.79 -5.88
#